data_AF-A0A3S0EDB2-F1
#
_entry.id   AF-A0A3S0EDB2-F1
#
_cell.length_a   1.000
_cell.length_b   1.000
_cell.length_c   1.000
_cell.angle_alpha   90.00
_cell.angle_beta   90.00
_cell.angle_gamma   90.00
#
_symmetry.space_group_name_H-M   'P 1'
#
loop_
_entity.id
_entity.type
_entity.pdbx_description
1 polymer ?
#
loop_
_entity_poly.entity_id
_entity_poly.type
_entity_poly.pdbx_seq_one_letter_code
_entity_poly.pdbx_strand_id
1 'polypeptide(L)'
;MQEDLFSRCQRWRGGRASYRPAGELFDPSRARVEVLDDDATAKSFVTREHYSRSYPAARFRVGLFVKNPFEAEKLAGVAVMSVPITNAVIPAWFPGLEASQGVELGRFVLLDEVPANAESWFQARALKALKRAMPQIRAVVSYCDPVARTDTEGQVIFKGHLGHVSRWQRNPPGPQ
;
A
#
# COMPACT_ATOMS: atom_id res chain seq x y z
N MET A 1 4.29 -0.77 27.23
CA MET A 1 5.00 -1.88 26.56
C MET A 1 4.33 -2.01 25.20
N GLN A 2 4.90 -1.37 24.18
CA GLN A 2 4.35 -1.32 22.82
C GLN A 2 4.84 -2.57 22.09
N GLU A 3 3.97 -3.52 21.84
CA GLU A 3 4.33 -4.71 21.07
C GLU A 3 4.59 -4.31 19.61
N ASP A 4 5.75 -4.76 19.13
CA ASP A 4 6.30 -4.50 17.81
C ASP A 4 5.49 -5.24 16.73
N LEU A 5 4.51 -4.52 16.16
CA LEU A 5 3.57 -4.99 15.14
C LEU A 5 4.22 -5.22 13.75
N PHE A 6 5.52 -5.01 13.59
CA PHE A 6 6.25 -5.18 12.31
C PHE A 6 6.69 -6.62 12.01
N SER A 7 6.37 -7.59 12.86
CA SER A 7 7.02 -8.92 12.80
C SER A 7 6.43 -9.94 11.81
N ARG A 8 5.30 -9.72 11.12
CA ARG A 8 4.68 -10.79 10.31
C ARG A 8 4.14 -10.32 8.96
N CYS A 9 4.81 -10.69 7.87
CA CYS A 9 4.40 -10.38 6.49
C CYS A 9 3.97 -11.66 5.73
N GLN A 10 2.70 -11.71 5.32
CA GLN A 10 2.13 -12.76 4.46
C GLN A 10 2.33 -12.37 2.98
N ARG A 11 3.02 -13.20 2.18
CA ARG A 11 3.26 -12.95 0.73
C ARG A 11 2.62 -14.00 -0.16
N TRP A 12 2.19 -13.63 -1.37
CA TRP A 12 1.45 -14.48 -2.31
C TRP A 12 2.26 -14.85 -3.55
N ARG A 13 2.39 -16.15 -3.85
CA ARG A 13 2.98 -16.71 -5.08
C ARG A 13 1.96 -17.58 -5.80
N GLY A 14 1.48 -17.19 -6.99
CA GLY A 14 0.66 -18.08 -7.85
C GLY A 14 -0.51 -18.79 -7.14
N GLY A 15 -1.14 -18.13 -6.16
CA GLY A 15 -2.20 -18.70 -5.33
C GLY A 15 -1.77 -19.35 -3.99
N ARG A 16 -0.50 -19.25 -3.57
CA ARG A 16 -0.02 -19.79 -2.29
C ARG A 16 0.68 -18.74 -1.43
N ALA A 17 0.38 -18.72 -0.13
CA ALA A 17 1.04 -17.86 0.84
C ALA A 17 2.41 -18.43 1.26
N SER A 18 3.46 -17.61 1.32
CA SER A 18 4.77 -17.98 1.87
C SER A 18 5.28 -16.94 2.86
N TYR A 19 5.89 -17.41 3.95
CA TYR A 19 6.53 -16.59 4.99
C TYR A 19 8.05 -16.77 4.87
N ARG A 20 8.80 -15.68 4.64
CA ARG A 20 10.27 -15.72 4.55
C ARG A 20 10.88 -15.09 5.82
N PRO A 21 11.89 -15.71 6.45
CA PRO A 21 12.67 -15.04 7.49
C PRO A 21 13.45 -13.86 6.92
N ALA A 22 13.75 -12.86 7.77
CA ALA A 22 14.57 -11.69 7.46
C ALA A 22 16.04 -12.08 7.20
N GLY A 23 16.34 -12.63 6.01
CA GLY A 23 17.68 -13.09 5.65
C GLY A 23 18.57 -12.03 4.97
N GLU A 24 17.98 -11.08 4.24
CA GLU A 24 18.68 -9.94 3.66
C GLU A 24 18.01 -8.65 4.10
N LEU A 25 18.80 -7.67 4.55
CA LEU A 25 18.30 -6.35 4.91
C LEU A 25 18.16 -5.53 3.62
N PHE A 26 16.95 -5.00 3.37
CA PHE A 26 16.77 -3.98 2.34
C PHE A 26 17.71 -2.80 2.60
N ASP A 27 18.47 -2.41 1.57
CA ASP A 27 19.38 -1.26 1.58
C ASP A 27 18.67 -0.02 1.00
N PRO A 28 18.26 0.94 1.84
CA PRO A 28 17.60 2.17 1.38
C PRO A 28 18.43 3.03 0.45
N SER A 29 19.77 2.91 0.46
CA SER A 29 20.64 3.74 -0.38
C SER A 29 20.54 3.37 -1.86
N ARG A 30 20.04 2.17 -2.16
CA ARG A 30 19.85 1.63 -3.51
C ARG A 30 18.41 1.73 -4.00
N ALA A 31 17.56 2.38 -3.23
CA ALA A 31 16.15 2.48 -3.52
C ALA A 31 15.72 3.95 -3.55
N ARG A 32 14.89 4.29 -4.54
CA ARG A 32 14.19 5.57 -4.57
C ARG A 32 12.70 5.37 -4.74
N VAL A 33 11.97 6.40 -4.32
CA VAL A 33 10.51 6.43 -4.37
C VAL A 33 10.10 7.66 -5.14
N GLU A 34 9.37 7.46 -6.23
CA GLU A 34 8.98 8.54 -7.15
C GLU A 34 7.50 8.46 -7.48
N VAL A 35 6.90 9.63 -7.70
CA VAL A 35 5.54 9.71 -8.25
C VAL A 35 5.61 9.25 -9.69
N LEU A 36 4.67 8.38 -10.09
CA LEU A 36 4.53 8.04 -11.50
C LEU A 36 3.59 9.05 -12.15
N ASP A 37 4.03 9.61 -13.28
CA ASP A 37 3.30 10.64 -14.02
C ASP A 37 2.13 10.06 -14.82
N ASP A 38 2.17 8.76 -15.11
CA ASP A 38 1.19 8.08 -15.93
C ASP A 38 0.62 6.82 -15.24
N ASP A 39 -0.63 6.52 -15.60
CA ASP A 39 -1.29 5.30 -15.14
C ASP A 39 -0.82 4.06 -15.92
N ALA A 40 -0.23 4.19 -17.11
CA ALA A 40 0.15 3.04 -17.93
C ALA A 40 1.27 2.22 -17.29
N THR A 41 2.29 2.90 -16.75
CA THR A 41 3.40 2.30 -15.99
C THR A 41 2.88 1.56 -14.76
N ALA A 42 2.05 2.23 -13.95
CA ALA A 42 1.48 1.64 -12.74
C ALA A 42 0.54 0.46 -13.06
N LYS A 43 -0.33 0.63 -14.06
CA LYS A 43 -1.28 -0.40 -14.51
C LYS A 43 -0.57 -1.62 -15.06
N SER A 44 0.43 -1.44 -15.91
CA SER A 44 1.22 -2.55 -16.47
C SER A 44 1.86 -3.37 -15.35
N PHE A 45 2.50 -2.71 -14.38
CA PHE A 45 3.09 -3.38 -13.23
C PHE A 45 2.05 -4.10 -12.36
N VAL A 46 1.00 -3.39 -11.92
CA VAL A 46 -0.03 -3.94 -11.03
C VAL A 46 -0.76 -5.12 -11.66
N THR A 47 -1.16 -5.02 -12.93
CA THR A 47 -1.91 -6.11 -13.58
C THR A 47 -1.07 -7.36 -13.79
N ARG A 48 0.26 -7.21 -13.92
CA ARG A 48 1.20 -8.32 -14.04
C ARG A 48 1.46 -9.01 -12.70
N GLU A 49 1.71 -8.23 -11.66
CA GLU A 49 2.20 -8.72 -10.36
C GLU A 49 1.09 -8.99 -9.33
N HIS A 50 -0.04 -8.27 -9.39
CA HIS A 50 -1.13 -8.41 -8.42
C HIS A 50 -2.04 -9.60 -8.76
N TYR A 51 -2.45 -10.37 -7.76
CA TYR A 51 -3.29 -11.56 -7.94
C TYR A 51 -4.63 -11.25 -8.63
N SER A 52 -5.22 -10.08 -8.37
CA SER A 52 -6.50 -9.68 -8.96
C SER A 52 -6.39 -9.26 -10.43
N ARG A 53 -5.16 -9.02 -10.91
CA ARG A 53 -4.84 -8.52 -12.27
C ARG A 53 -5.66 -7.31 -12.71
N SER A 54 -6.08 -6.48 -11.75
CA SER A 54 -6.96 -5.34 -11.99
C SER A 54 -6.36 -4.05 -11.44
N TYR A 55 -6.59 -2.95 -12.16
CA TYR A 55 -6.11 -1.62 -11.79
C TYR A 55 -7.29 -0.74 -11.37
N PRO A 56 -7.30 -0.20 -10.13
CA PRO A 56 -8.40 0.61 -9.64
C PRO A 56 -8.39 2.02 -10.26
N ALA A 57 -9.45 2.79 -10.02
CA ALA A 57 -9.50 4.21 -10.39
C ALA A 57 -8.49 5.02 -9.56
N ALA A 58 -7.30 5.22 -10.11
CA ALA A 58 -6.18 5.85 -9.43
C ALA A 58 -6.39 7.36 -9.26
N ARG A 59 -6.09 7.87 -8.07
CA ARG A 59 -5.96 9.31 -7.77
C ARG A 59 -4.50 9.73 -7.65
N PHE A 60 -3.64 8.81 -7.20
CA PHE A 60 -2.21 9.03 -7.03
C PHE A 60 -1.47 7.69 -7.08
N ARG A 61 -0.28 7.68 -7.65
CA ARG A 61 0.53 6.47 -7.82
C ARG A 61 2.01 6.76 -7.60
N VAL A 62 2.69 5.81 -6.98
CA VAL A 62 4.09 5.92 -6.58
C VAL A 62 4.81 4.63 -6.93
N GLY A 63 5.98 4.74 -7.54
CA GLY A 63 6.88 3.64 -7.83
C GLY A 63 8.01 3.53 -6.81
N LEU A 64 8.38 2.31 -6.46
CA LEU A 64 9.64 1.95 -5.81
C LEU A 64 10.61 1.52 -6.91
N PHE A 65 11.70 2.25 -7.08
CA PHE A 65 12.78 1.90 -7.98
C PHE A 65 13.97 1.36 -7.18
N VAL A 66 14.53 0.24 -7.62
CA VAL A 66 15.67 -0.41 -6.98
C VAL A 66 16.80 -0.60 -7.98
N LYS A 67 18.01 -0.21 -7.58
CA LYS A 67 19.25 -0.33 -8.34
C LYS A 67 20.21 -1.30 -7.65
N ASN A 68 20.20 -2.55 -8.08
CA ASN A 68 21.18 -3.53 -7.63
C ASN A 68 22.55 -3.29 -8.31
N PRO A 69 23.66 -3.75 -7.71
CA PRO A 69 24.98 -3.68 -8.32
C PRO A 69 24.98 -4.40 -9.67
N PHE A 70 25.58 -3.76 -10.68
CA PHE A 70 25.72 -4.30 -12.04
C PHE A 70 24.39 -4.56 -12.78
N GLU A 71 23.24 -4.25 -12.20
CA GLU A 71 21.92 -4.35 -12.85
C GLU A 71 21.43 -2.98 -13.28
N ALA A 72 20.60 -2.93 -14.33
CA ALA A 72 19.80 -1.74 -14.61
C ALA A 72 18.85 -1.47 -13.44
N GLU A 73 18.50 -0.21 -13.23
CA GLU A 73 17.45 0.09 -12.28
C GLU A 73 16.11 -0.43 -12.79
N LYS A 74 15.28 -0.92 -11.87
CA LYS A 74 13.96 -1.45 -12.18
C LYS A 74 12.90 -0.90 -11.24
N LEU A 75 11.67 -0.82 -11.76
CA LEU A 75 10.47 -0.63 -10.95
C LEU A 75 10.22 -1.94 -10.17
N ALA A 76 10.44 -1.89 -8.87
CA ALA A 76 10.38 -3.03 -7.96
C ALA A 76 9.12 -3.01 -7.07
N GLY A 77 8.30 -1.97 -7.16
CA GLY A 77 7.01 -1.92 -6.48
C GLY A 77 6.17 -0.72 -6.90
N VAL A 78 4.86 -0.82 -6.70
CA VAL A 78 3.88 0.23 -7.00
C VAL A 78 2.86 0.34 -5.86
N ALA A 79 2.62 1.58 -5.43
CA ALA A 79 1.53 1.96 -4.54
C ALA A 79 0.51 2.80 -5.33
N VAL A 80 -0.75 2.39 -5.36
CA VAL A 80 -1.86 3.11 -5.98
C VAL A 80 -2.84 3.55 -4.91
N MET A 81 -2.97 4.87 -4.75
CA MET A 81 -4.01 5.49 -3.97
C MET A 81 -5.21 5.74 -4.89
N SER A 82 -6.32 5.04 -4.67
CA SER A 82 -7.51 5.06 -5.51
C SER A 82 -8.67 5.81 -4.87
N VAL A 83 -9.70 6.08 -5.69
CA VAL A 83 -11.03 6.41 -5.18
C VAL A 83 -11.55 5.19 -4.39
N PRO A 84 -12.04 5.36 -3.15
CA PRO A 84 -12.70 4.28 -2.44
C PRO A 84 -13.91 3.75 -3.21
N ILE A 85 -14.27 2.49 -2.99
CA ILE A 85 -15.40 1.84 -3.71
C ILE A 85 -16.72 2.60 -3.61
N THR A 86 -16.95 3.33 -2.51
CA THR A 86 -18.07 4.26 -2.36
C THR A 86 -17.63 5.57 -1.71
N ASN A 87 -18.35 6.66 -2.01
CA ASN A 87 -18.11 7.95 -1.37
C ASN A 87 -18.38 7.94 0.14
N ALA A 88 -19.08 6.94 0.66
CA ALA A 88 -19.38 6.81 2.08
C ALA A 88 -18.21 6.29 2.92
N VAL A 89 -17.19 5.66 2.30
CA VAL A 89 -16.06 5.04 3.03
C VAL A 89 -15.32 6.05 3.90
N ILE A 90 -14.94 7.21 3.35
CA ILE A 90 -14.15 8.19 4.10
C ILE A 90 -14.95 8.81 5.25
N PRO A 91 -16.17 9.33 5.06
CA PRO A 91 -16.95 9.87 6.18
C PRO A 91 -17.26 8.82 7.27
N ALA A 92 -17.48 7.56 6.89
CA ALA A 92 -17.80 6.49 7.85
C ALA A 92 -16.64 6.18 8.81
N TRP A 93 -15.42 6.04 8.27
CA TRP A 93 -14.23 5.78 9.09
C TRP A 93 -13.64 7.04 9.70
N PHE A 94 -13.91 8.20 9.10
CA PHE A 94 -13.38 9.47 9.51
C PHE A 94 -14.47 10.55 9.58
N PRO A 95 -15.25 10.60 10.67
CA PRO A 95 -16.24 11.64 10.88
C PRO A 95 -15.63 13.05 10.68
N GLY A 96 -16.36 13.92 9.98
CA GLY A 96 -15.94 15.27 9.65
C GLY A 96 -15.01 15.42 8.45
N LEU A 97 -14.76 14.35 7.69
CA LEU A 97 -14.08 14.43 6.40
C LEU A 97 -15.03 14.15 5.22
N GLU A 98 -14.87 14.92 4.16
CA GLU A 98 -15.55 14.69 2.88
C GLU A 98 -14.90 13.54 2.11
N ALA A 99 -15.68 12.87 1.24
CA ALA A 99 -15.18 11.79 0.38
C ALA A 99 -13.94 12.20 -0.44
N SER A 100 -13.91 13.44 -0.93
CA SER A 100 -12.82 13.99 -1.73
C SER A 100 -11.51 14.15 -0.95
N GLN A 101 -11.57 14.23 0.39
CA GLN A 101 -10.45 14.42 1.30
C GLN A 101 -9.80 13.09 1.73
N GLY A 102 -10.25 11.95 1.22
CA GLY A 102 -9.63 10.66 1.51
C GLY A 102 -9.38 9.82 0.26
N VAL A 103 -8.47 8.86 0.40
CA VAL A 103 -8.14 7.87 -0.63
C VAL A 103 -8.07 6.48 -0.01
N GLU A 104 -8.16 5.47 -0.85
CA GLU A 104 -7.88 4.08 -0.49
C GLU A 104 -6.50 3.68 -1.01
N LEU A 105 -5.66 3.01 -0.22
CA LEU A 105 -4.49 2.29 -0.75
C LEU A 105 -4.98 1.03 -1.45
N GLY A 106 -5.53 1.20 -2.65
CA GLY A 106 -6.20 0.13 -3.39
C GLY A 106 -5.24 -0.90 -3.97
N ARG A 107 -3.99 -0.52 -4.28
CA ARG A 107 -2.95 -1.49 -4.68
C ARG A 107 -1.63 -1.15 -4.01
N PHE A 108 -1.01 -2.15 -3.42
CA PHE A 108 0.32 -2.04 -2.86
C PHE A 108 1.08 -3.32 -3.18
N VAL A 109 1.99 -3.24 -4.16
CA VAL A 109 2.60 -4.42 -4.79
C VAL A 109 4.11 -4.21 -4.82
N LEU A 110 4.86 -5.20 -4.36
CA LEU A 110 6.32 -5.23 -4.43
C LEU A 110 6.74 -6.55 -5.07
N LEU A 111 7.86 -6.55 -5.81
CA LEU A 111 8.46 -7.78 -6.32
C LEU A 111 8.99 -8.65 -5.16
N ASP A 112 8.94 -9.96 -5.33
CA ASP A 112 9.35 -10.93 -4.30
C ASP A 112 10.81 -10.79 -3.86
N GLU A 113 11.66 -10.37 -4.80
CA GLU A 113 13.09 -10.11 -4.60
C GLU A 113 13.37 -8.94 -3.64
N VAL A 114 12.37 -8.12 -3.33
CA VAL A 114 12.52 -7.01 -2.41
C VAL A 114 12.40 -7.51 -0.96
N PRO A 115 13.39 -7.25 -0.08
CA PRO A 115 13.35 -7.75 1.30
C PRO A 115 12.20 -7.18 2.13
N ALA A 116 11.83 -7.88 3.21
CA ALA A 116 10.61 -7.60 4.00
C ALA A 116 10.56 -6.17 4.59
N ASN A 117 11.70 -5.64 5.06
CA ASN A 117 11.77 -4.28 5.59
C ASN A 117 11.57 -3.18 4.53
N ALA A 118 11.63 -3.50 3.23
CA ALA A 118 11.34 -2.56 2.16
C ALA A 118 9.87 -2.16 2.08
N GLU A 119 8.96 -3.05 2.48
CA GLU A 119 7.52 -2.83 2.38
C GLU A 119 7.09 -1.62 3.23
N SER A 120 7.40 -1.68 4.53
CA SER A 120 7.12 -0.57 5.46
C SER A 120 7.88 0.70 5.09
N TRP A 121 9.12 0.56 4.62
CA TRP A 121 9.93 1.69 4.16
C TRP A 121 9.33 2.40 2.94
N PHE A 122 8.83 1.62 1.98
CA PHE A 122 8.21 2.12 0.76
C PHE A 122 6.85 2.73 1.07
N GLN A 123 6.02 2.06 1.88
CA GLN A 123 4.70 2.56 2.27
C GLN A 123 4.81 3.94 2.94
N ALA A 124 5.72 4.11 3.90
CA ALA A 124 5.94 5.38 4.58
C ALA A 124 6.33 6.51 3.60
N ARG A 125 7.16 6.20 2.59
CA ARG A 125 7.57 7.16 1.56
C ARG A 125 6.48 7.46 0.55
N ALA A 126 5.68 6.48 0.16
CA ALA A 126 4.53 6.67 -0.71
C ALA A 126 3.49 7.59 -0.05
N LEU A 127 3.21 7.39 1.24
CA LEU A 127 2.34 8.27 2.03
C LEU A 127 2.91 9.70 2.17
N LYS A 128 4.23 9.83 2.34
CA LYS A 128 4.91 11.15 2.36
C LYS A 128 4.81 11.86 1.00
N ALA A 129 4.96 11.13 -0.10
CA ALA A 129 4.79 11.65 -1.46
C ALA A 129 3.35 12.12 -1.69
N LEU A 130 2.36 11.32 -1.29
CA LEU A 130 0.93 11.68 -1.35
C LEU A 130 0.65 12.97 -0.57
N LYS A 131 1.13 13.07 0.67
CA LYS A 131 0.92 14.25 1.52
C LYS A 131 1.50 15.53 0.89
N ARG A 132 2.63 15.42 0.19
CA ARG A 132 3.28 16.54 -0.50
C ARG A 132 2.54 16.95 -1.76
N ALA A 133 2.16 15.98 -2.60
CA ALA A 133 1.52 16.23 -3.88
C ALA A 133 0.04 16.60 -3.75
N MET A 134 -0.65 16.07 -2.72
CA MET A 134 -2.07 16.24 -2.50
C MET A 134 -2.36 16.65 -1.04
N PRO A 135 -2.05 17.90 -0.65
CA PRO A 135 -2.21 18.38 0.73
C PRO A 135 -3.67 18.45 1.21
N GLN A 136 -4.64 18.33 0.29
CA GLN A 136 -6.06 18.20 0.56
C GLN A 136 -6.47 16.81 1.05
N ILE A 137 -5.64 15.78 0.82
CA ILE A 137 -5.90 14.44 1.34
C ILE A 137 -5.53 14.40 2.83
N ARG A 138 -6.51 14.01 3.65
CA ARG A 138 -6.45 14.00 5.12
C ARG A 138 -6.51 12.60 5.70
N ALA A 139 -6.94 11.62 4.90
CA ALA A 139 -7.13 10.24 5.31
C ALA A 139 -6.70 9.26 4.22
N VAL A 140 -6.13 8.13 4.64
CA VAL A 140 -5.89 6.97 3.79
C VAL A 140 -6.49 5.75 4.50
N VAL A 141 -7.38 5.04 3.81
CA VAL A 141 -7.88 3.73 4.23
C VAL A 141 -7.09 2.67 3.48
N SER A 142 -6.74 1.57 4.15
CA SER A 142 -6.21 0.38 3.47
C SER A 142 -6.96 -0.84 3.98
N TYR A 143 -7.27 -1.77 3.09
CA TYR A 143 -7.81 -3.08 3.43
C TYR A 143 -6.70 -4.10 3.21
N CYS A 144 -6.27 -4.78 4.28
CA CYS A 144 -5.43 -5.96 4.12
C CYS A 144 -6.31 -7.12 3.66
N ASP A 145 -5.88 -7.80 2.60
CA ASP A 145 -6.69 -8.84 2.00
C ASP A 145 -7.04 -9.96 2.99
N PRO A 146 -8.33 -10.33 3.10
CA PRO A 146 -8.73 -11.56 3.75
C PRO A 146 -8.52 -12.71 2.77
N VAL A 147 -7.71 -13.71 3.12
CA VAL A 147 -7.84 -15.00 2.41
C VAL A 147 -8.01 -16.15 3.39
N ALA A 148 -9.28 -16.48 3.61
CA ALA A 148 -9.79 -17.81 3.29
C ALA A 148 -11.27 -17.67 2.84
N ARG A 149 -11.60 -18.17 1.65
CA ARG A 149 -12.98 -18.54 1.27
C ARG A 149 -13.04 -20.05 1.31
N THR A 150 -14.00 -20.61 2.02
CA THR A 150 -14.37 -22.03 1.90
C THR A 150 -15.86 -22.15 1.57
N ASP A 151 -16.17 -23.29 0.95
CA ASP A 151 -17.08 -23.54 -0.16
C ASP A 151 -18.60 -23.60 0.16
N THR A 152 -19.38 -24.10 -0.82
CA THR A 152 -20.83 -24.35 -0.79
C THR A 152 -21.30 -25.37 0.25
N GLU A 153 -20.39 -26.04 0.98
CA GLU A 153 -20.69 -27.05 2.01
C GLU A 153 -20.24 -26.62 3.43
N GLY A 154 -19.85 -25.35 3.61
CA GLY A 154 -20.03 -24.66 4.89
C GLY A 154 -19.02 -24.97 6.00
N GLN A 155 -17.72 -24.74 5.76
CA GLN A 155 -16.75 -24.58 6.87
C GLN A 155 -15.84 -23.35 6.68
N VAL A 156 -16.03 -22.35 7.56
CA VAL A 156 -15.42 -20.99 7.70
C VAL A 156 -15.69 -20.05 6.51
N ILE A 157 -16.70 -19.16 6.48
CA ILE A 157 -17.34 -18.29 7.50
C ILE A 157 -16.39 -17.22 8.08
N PHE A 158 -16.31 -16.09 7.38
CA PHE A 158 -15.37 -14.96 7.55
C PHE A 158 -15.13 -14.48 9.00
N LYS A 159 -13.86 -14.27 9.38
CA LYS A 159 -13.45 -13.31 10.43
C LYS A 159 -12.46 -12.33 9.79
N GLY A 160 -12.94 -11.16 9.39
CA GLY A 160 -12.14 -10.13 8.73
C GLY A 160 -10.99 -9.63 9.61
N HIS A 161 -9.87 -9.26 9.00
CA HIS A 161 -8.80 -8.51 9.66
C HIS A 161 -9.08 -7.00 9.57
N LEU A 162 -8.70 -6.27 10.63
CA LEU A 162 -8.76 -4.81 10.68
C LEU A 162 -7.69 -4.23 9.74
N GLY A 163 -8.13 -3.54 8.68
CA GLY A 163 -7.24 -2.78 7.81
C GLY A 163 -6.56 -1.62 8.56
N HIS A 164 -5.42 -1.14 8.06
CA HIS A 164 -4.74 0.01 8.66
C HIS A 164 -5.40 1.33 8.23
N VAL A 165 -5.81 2.11 9.23
CA VAL A 165 -6.51 3.39 9.07
C VAL A 165 -5.58 4.50 9.52
N SER A 166 -5.20 5.41 8.60
CA SER A 166 -4.29 6.52 8.90
C SER A 166 -4.99 7.87 8.73
N ARG A 167 -4.97 8.70 9.79
CA ARG A 167 -5.45 10.09 9.78
C ARG A 167 -4.29 11.04 9.99
N TRP A 168 -4.19 12.09 9.19
CA TRP A 168 -3.22 13.17 9.40
C TRP A 168 -3.85 14.32 10.19
N GLN A 169 -3.31 14.60 11.39
CA GLN A 169 -3.59 15.83 12.11
C GLN A 169 -2.58 16.92 11.67
N ARG A 170 -3.05 18.13 11.39
CA ARG A 170 -2.17 19.31 11.31
C ARG A 170 -2.05 19.85 12.73
N ASN A 171 -0.83 20.08 13.23
CA ASN A 171 -0.69 20.97 14.38
C ASN A 171 -1.18 22.36 13.95
N PRO A 172 -1.98 23.06 14.78
CA PRO A 172 -2.25 24.46 14.53
C PRO A 172 -0.90 25.22 14.53
N PRO A 173 -0.76 26.28 13.72
CA PRO A 173 0.35 27.21 13.91
C PRO A 173 0.29 27.71 15.36
N GLY A 174 1.38 27.60 16.09
CA GLY A 174 1.49 28.14 17.44
C GLY A 174 1.17 29.65 17.44
N PRO A 175 0.66 30.20 18.56
CA PRO A 175 0.40 31.63 18.63
C PRO A 175 1.70 32.40 18.38
N GLN A 176 1.60 33.45 17.55
CA GLN A 176 2.67 34.43 17.32
C GLN A 176 2.93 35.25 18.58
#